data_AF-A0AAW6J358-F1
#
_entry.id   AF-A0AAW6J358-F1
#
_cell.length_a   1.000
_cell.length_b   1.000
_cell.length_c   1.000
_cell.angle_alpha   90.00
_cell.angle_beta   90.00
_cell.angle_gamma   90.00
#
_symmetry.space_group_name_H-M   'P 1'
#
loop_
_entity.id
_entity.type
_entity.pdbx_description
1 polymer ?
#
loop_
_entity_poly.entity_id
_entity_poly.type
_entity_poly.pdbx_seq_one_letter_code
_entity_poly.pdbx_strand_id
1 'polypeptide(L)'
;MEIQNLPMFKELSRVLCSYKIDSWQTVDFWDKVKLLKVVDSNVNYQSVYRLILRLVKDGYLTVDDEKSIYGQTTYTEAENLHDLRSQFCIESTSTLQELNLKKEEFESEMISLEEEIEALHDLKGQFPDIQFKIEQLRQMKSKEINSLKIKIKAINSLINYCS
;
A
#
# COMPACT_ATOMS: atom_id res chain seq x y z
N MET A 1 -7.18 -14.10 -20.95
CA MET A 1 -5.86 -14.62 -20.53
C MET A 1 -6.08 -15.50 -19.29
N GLU A 2 -5.77 -16.80 -19.34
CA GLU A 2 -6.16 -17.78 -18.29
C GLU A 2 -5.44 -17.58 -16.95
N ILE A 3 -4.26 -16.93 -16.95
CA ILE A 3 -3.43 -16.74 -15.75
C ILE A 3 -4.11 -15.85 -14.69
N GLN A 4 -5.01 -14.95 -15.09
CA GLN A 4 -5.67 -13.99 -14.21
C GLN A 4 -6.63 -14.65 -13.20
N ASN A 5 -7.11 -15.86 -13.51
CA ASN A 5 -8.03 -16.61 -12.65
C ASN A 5 -7.31 -17.54 -11.67
N LEU A 6 -5.98 -17.59 -11.70
CA LEU A 6 -5.20 -18.47 -10.84
C LEU A 6 -5.06 -17.89 -9.42
N PRO A 7 -5.01 -18.76 -8.38
CA PRO A 7 -4.73 -18.32 -7.02
C PRO A 7 -3.44 -17.51 -6.95
N MET A 8 -3.41 -16.49 -6.08
CA MET A 8 -2.25 -15.59 -5.90
C MET A 8 -1.94 -14.65 -7.07
N PHE A 9 -2.71 -14.67 -8.16
CA PHE A 9 -2.43 -13.82 -9.31
C PHE A 9 -2.54 -12.33 -8.96
N LYS A 10 -3.57 -11.93 -8.19
CA LYS A 10 -3.79 -10.54 -7.78
C LYS A 10 -2.64 -10.00 -6.92
N GLU A 11 -2.12 -10.84 -6.04
CA GLU A 11 -1.03 -10.48 -5.14
C GLU A 11 0.30 -10.43 -5.89
N LEU A 12 0.57 -11.42 -6.74
CA LEU A 12 1.77 -11.44 -7.56
C LEU A 12 1.75 -10.29 -8.58
N SER A 13 0.62 -9.98 -9.20
CA SER A 13 0.52 -8.89 -10.18
C SER A 13 0.90 -7.54 -9.54
N ARG A 14 0.50 -7.29 -8.29
CA ARG A 14 0.94 -6.10 -7.54
C ARG A 14 2.46 -6.05 -7.39
N VAL A 15 3.11 -7.18 -7.09
CA VAL A 15 4.58 -7.26 -7.05
C VAL A 15 5.18 -6.95 -8.42
N LEU A 16 4.64 -7.53 -9.50
CA LEU A 16 5.10 -7.25 -10.86
C LEU A 16 4.95 -5.76 -11.23
N CYS A 17 3.90 -5.09 -10.75
CA CYS A 17 3.69 -3.66 -11.01
C CYS A 17 4.62 -2.75 -10.19
N SER A 18 5.05 -3.19 -9.00
CA SER A 18 5.80 -2.35 -8.07
C SER A 18 7.32 -2.52 -8.14
N TYR A 19 7.82 -3.57 -8.78
CA TYR A 19 9.24 -3.88 -8.79
C TYR A 19 9.74 -4.22 -10.19
N LYS A 20 10.97 -3.77 -10.48
CA LYS A 20 11.76 -4.29 -11.59
C LYS A 20 12.44 -5.59 -11.12
N ILE A 21 12.19 -6.67 -11.84
CA ILE A 21 12.73 -7.99 -11.58
C ILE A 21 14.05 -8.14 -12.33
N ASP A 22 15.11 -8.34 -11.58
CA ASP A 22 16.43 -8.59 -12.15
C ASP A 22 17.10 -9.63 -11.27
N SER A 23 17.30 -10.83 -11.83
CA SER A 23 17.99 -11.93 -11.16
C SER A 23 17.31 -12.40 -9.85
N TRP A 24 15.98 -12.31 -9.78
CA TRP A 24 15.21 -12.71 -8.60
C TRP A 24 15.05 -14.21 -8.52
N GLN A 25 15.06 -14.77 -7.33
CA GLN A 25 14.66 -16.13 -7.04
C GLN A 25 13.18 -16.18 -6.64
N THR A 26 12.56 -17.37 -6.64
CA THR A 26 11.19 -17.58 -6.16
C THR A 26 10.96 -17.01 -4.75
N VAL A 27 11.98 -17.07 -3.89
CA VAL A 27 11.90 -16.52 -2.53
C VAL A 27 11.76 -14.99 -2.52
N ASP A 28 12.40 -14.28 -3.46
CA ASP A 28 12.29 -12.83 -3.56
C ASP A 28 10.87 -12.39 -3.92
N PHE A 29 10.25 -13.07 -4.89
CA PHE A 29 8.84 -12.87 -5.21
C PHE A 29 7.95 -13.11 -3.99
N TRP A 30 8.17 -14.24 -3.31
CA TRP A 30 7.38 -14.62 -2.14
C TRP A 30 7.51 -13.60 -1.00
N ASP A 31 8.72 -13.12 -0.73
CA ASP A 31 8.98 -12.12 0.29
C ASP A 31 8.24 -10.81 -0.01
N LYS A 32 8.16 -10.39 -1.28
CA LYS A 32 7.33 -9.22 -1.65
C LYS A 32 5.83 -9.49 -1.53
N VAL A 33 5.36 -10.69 -1.89
CA VAL A 33 3.96 -11.07 -1.73
C VAL A 33 3.54 -11.06 -0.26
N LYS A 34 4.40 -11.51 0.67
CA LYS A 34 4.13 -11.48 2.12
C LYS A 34 3.91 -10.06 2.66
N LEU A 35 4.51 -9.04 2.06
CA LEU A 35 4.27 -7.63 2.43
C LEU A 35 2.82 -7.20 2.20
N LEU A 36 2.07 -7.91 1.35
CA LEU A 36 0.66 -7.67 1.08
C LEU A 36 -0.28 -8.34 2.11
N LYS A 37 0.24 -8.78 3.26
CA LYS A 37 -0.50 -9.45 4.36
C LYS A 37 -1.16 -10.77 3.97
N VAL A 38 -0.59 -11.47 3.00
CA VAL A 38 -0.98 -12.84 2.64
C VAL A 38 -0.54 -13.79 3.75
N VAL A 39 -1.37 -14.79 4.07
CA VAL A 39 -1.02 -15.85 5.04
C VAL A 39 0.22 -16.60 4.56
N ASP A 40 1.24 -16.67 5.42
CA ASP A 40 2.45 -17.44 5.15
C ASP A 40 2.13 -18.93 5.23
N SER A 41 1.98 -19.57 4.07
CA SER A 41 1.67 -20.98 3.95
C SER A 41 2.34 -21.59 2.74
N ASN A 42 2.69 -22.87 2.84
CA ASN A 42 3.26 -23.61 1.72
C ASN A 42 2.31 -23.64 0.51
N VAL A 43 0.99 -23.66 0.71
CA VAL A 43 0.00 -23.62 -0.39
C VAL A 43 0.10 -22.32 -1.18
N ASN A 44 0.24 -21.18 -0.51
CA ASN A 44 0.37 -19.88 -1.15
C ASN A 44 1.74 -19.74 -1.84
N TYR A 45 2.82 -20.18 -1.18
CA TYR A 45 4.16 -20.24 -1.78
C TYR A 45 4.15 -21.03 -3.10
N GLN A 46 3.58 -22.24 -3.09
CA GLN A 46 3.48 -23.09 -4.27
C GLN A 46 2.60 -22.47 -5.37
N SER A 47 1.56 -21.72 -4.98
CA SER A 47 0.71 -20.99 -5.93
C SER A 47 1.49 -19.87 -6.63
N VAL A 48 2.29 -19.09 -5.88
CA VAL A 48 3.20 -18.08 -6.44
C VAL A 48 4.26 -18.72 -7.34
N TYR A 49 4.88 -19.81 -6.91
CA TYR A 49 5.87 -20.52 -7.73
C TYR A 49 5.29 -20.99 -9.08
N ARG A 50 4.08 -21.56 -9.08
CA ARG A 50 3.40 -21.98 -10.32
C ARG A 50 3.11 -20.80 -11.25
N LEU A 51 2.77 -19.64 -10.71
CA LEU A 51 2.59 -18.44 -11.50
C LEU A 51 3.89 -17.97 -12.14
N ILE A 52 5.00 -17.99 -11.40
CA ILE A 52 6.34 -17.65 -11.93
C ILE A 52 6.69 -18.58 -13.10
N LEU A 53 6.53 -19.90 -12.93
CA LEU A 53 6.77 -20.86 -14.02
C LEU A 53 5.87 -20.59 -15.24
N ARG A 54 4.63 -20.16 -15.02
CA ARG A 54 3.72 -19.80 -16.11
C ARG A 54 4.17 -18.52 -16.82
N LEU A 55 4.63 -17.51 -16.08
CA LEU A 55 5.21 -16.29 -16.65
C LEU A 55 6.45 -16.60 -17.48
N VAL A 56 7.30 -17.53 -17.04
CA VAL A 56 8.44 -18.01 -17.85
C VAL A 56 7.96 -18.71 -19.12
N LYS A 57 7.00 -19.65 -18.99
CA LYS A 57 6.45 -20.39 -20.14
C LYS A 57 5.81 -19.48 -21.19
N ASP A 58 5.07 -18.46 -20.74
CA ASP A 58 4.39 -17.51 -21.61
C ASP A 58 5.35 -16.38 -22.09
N GLY A 59 6.63 -16.47 -21.72
CA GLY A 59 7.72 -15.64 -22.23
C GLY A 59 7.86 -14.29 -21.55
N TYR A 60 7.19 -14.04 -20.41
CA TYR A 60 7.23 -12.78 -19.67
C TYR A 60 8.40 -12.67 -18.69
N LEU A 61 8.94 -13.82 -18.27
CA LEU A 61 10.18 -13.92 -17.50
C LEU A 61 11.16 -14.82 -18.25
N THR A 62 12.44 -14.48 -18.18
CA THR A 62 13.52 -15.34 -18.65
C THR A 62 14.26 -15.94 -17.47
N VAL A 63 14.77 -17.15 -17.65
CA VAL A 63 15.73 -17.72 -16.70
C VAL A 63 17.10 -17.12 -17.01
N ASP A 64 17.74 -16.56 -15.99
CA ASP A 64 19.13 -16.12 -16.09
C ASP A 64 20.02 -17.34 -15.82
N ASP A 65 20.39 -18.04 -16.90
CA ASP A 65 21.19 -19.27 -16.83
C ASP A 65 22.59 -19.02 -16.27
N GLU A 66 23.16 -17.82 -16.47
CA GLU A 66 24.49 -17.45 -15.98
C GLU A 66 24.49 -17.25 -14.46
N LYS A 67 23.40 -16.67 -13.91
CA LYS A 67 23.25 -16.43 -12.46
C LYS A 67 22.54 -17.56 -11.72
N SER A 68 21.98 -18.53 -12.43
CA SER A 68 21.35 -19.72 -11.84
C SER A 68 22.40 -20.74 -11.38
N ILE A 69 23.08 -20.44 -10.27
CA ILE A 69 24.14 -21.30 -9.71
C ILE A 69 23.56 -22.26 -8.66
N TYR A 70 24.06 -23.50 -8.61
CA TYR A 70 23.74 -24.49 -7.57
C TYR A 70 22.25 -24.84 -7.41
N GLY A 71 21.50 -24.88 -8.52
CA GLY A 71 20.09 -25.30 -8.52
C GLY A 71 19.10 -24.23 -8.04
N GLN A 72 19.56 -22.99 -7.87
CA GLN A 72 18.69 -21.84 -7.58
C GLN A 72 18.42 -21.07 -8.87
N THR A 73 17.23 -21.28 -9.45
CA THR A 73 16.82 -20.57 -10.67
C THR A 73 16.55 -19.10 -10.38
N THR A 74 17.21 -18.23 -11.13
CA THR A 74 16.98 -16.78 -11.12
C THR A 74 16.20 -16.34 -12.35
N TYR A 75 15.33 -15.35 -12.16
CA TYR A 75 14.41 -14.84 -13.17
C TYR A 75 14.64 -13.35 -13.41
N THR A 76 14.56 -12.95 -14.67
CA THR A 76 14.66 -11.54 -15.11
C THR A 76 13.50 -11.23 -16.05
N GLU A 77 13.13 -9.96 -16.16
CA GLU A 77 12.05 -9.54 -17.07
C GLU A 77 12.41 -9.77 -18.53
N ALA A 78 11.44 -10.28 -19.30
CA ALA A 78 11.47 -10.21 -20.75
C ALA A 78 10.85 -8.89 -21.24
N GLU A 79 11.16 -8.49 -22.47
CA GLU A 79 10.66 -7.23 -23.06
C GLU A 79 9.12 -7.15 -23.09
N ASN A 80 8.45 -8.26 -23.36
CA ASN A 80 6.99 -8.37 -23.41
C ASN A 80 6.30 -8.29 -22.03
N LEU A 81 7.04 -8.32 -20.91
CA LEU A 81 6.44 -8.12 -19.59
C LEU A 81 5.82 -6.73 -19.47
N HIS A 82 6.36 -5.74 -20.19
CA HIS A 82 5.81 -4.40 -20.24
C HIS A 82 4.37 -4.40 -20.80
N ASP A 83 4.13 -5.15 -21.89
CA ASP A 83 2.79 -5.30 -22.48
C ASP A 83 1.84 -6.09 -21.59
N LEU A 84 2.37 -7.00 -20.77
CA LEU A 84 1.58 -7.70 -19.78
C LEU A 84 1.17 -6.75 -18.63
N ARG A 85 2.10 -5.94 -18.15
CA ARG A 85 1.84 -4.94 -17.11
C ARG A 85 0.76 -3.95 -17.53
N SER A 86 0.77 -3.45 -18.76
CA SER A 86 -0.25 -2.48 -19.21
C SER A 86 -1.70 -3.01 -19.12
N GLN A 87 -1.90 -4.33 -19.02
CA GLN A 87 -3.22 -4.96 -18.92
C GLN A 87 -3.77 -5.07 -17.50
N PHE A 88 -2.93 -4.98 -16.45
CA PHE A 88 -3.37 -5.13 -15.06
C PHE A 88 -2.69 -4.19 -14.06
N CYS A 89 -1.54 -3.63 -14.41
CA CYS A 89 -0.94 -2.49 -13.72
C CYS A 89 -1.68 -1.24 -14.18
N ILE A 90 -2.93 -1.11 -13.74
CA ILE A 90 -3.61 0.17 -13.79
C ILE A 90 -2.77 1.10 -12.93
N GLU A 91 -2.13 2.08 -13.57
CA GLU A 91 -1.32 3.10 -12.89
C GLU A 91 -2.11 3.67 -11.71
N SER A 92 -1.41 3.73 -10.57
CA SER A 92 -1.39 4.71 -9.47
C SER A 92 -2.50 5.76 -9.32
N THR A 93 -3.27 6.12 -10.34
CA THR A 93 -4.48 6.97 -10.25
C THR A 93 -5.46 6.47 -9.20
N SER A 94 -5.72 5.15 -9.07
CA SER A 94 -6.59 4.67 -7.98
C SER A 94 -5.98 4.88 -6.61
N THR A 95 -4.67 4.62 -6.45
CA THR A 95 -3.97 4.79 -5.16
C THR A 95 -3.81 6.27 -4.80
N LEU A 96 -3.52 7.14 -5.76
CA LEU A 96 -3.46 8.59 -5.57
C LEU A 96 -4.85 9.16 -5.27
N GLN A 97 -5.91 8.64 -5.91
CA GLN A 97 -7.29 8.98 -5.56
C GLN A 97 -7.64 8.49 -4.15
N GLU A 98 -7.27 7.26 -3.77
CA GLU A 98 -7.45 6.74 -2.41
C GLU A 98 -6.70 7.58 -1.36
N LEU A 99 -5.47 8.00 -1.66
CA LEU A 99 -4.71 8.91 -0.80
C LEU A 99 -5.40 10.28 -0.67
N ASN A 100 -5.95 10.82 -1.75
CA ASN A 100 -6.71 12.08 -1.72
C ASN A 100 -8.01 11.95 -0.92
N LEU A 101 -8.79 10.88 -1.13
CA LEU A 101 -9.99 10.61 -0.32
C LEU A 101 -9.63 10.48 1.16
N LYS A 102 -8.52 9.80 1.48
CA LYS A 102 -8.08 9.66 2.86
C LYS A 102 -7.65 10.99 3.50
N LYS A 103 -7.09 11.89 2.70
CA LYS A 103 -6.78 13.25 3.12
C LYS A 103 -8.07 14.03 3.41
N GLU A 104 -9.08 13.97 2.54
CA GLU A 104 -10.37 14.63 2.73
C GLU A 104 -11.09 14.12 4.01
N GLU A 105 -11.00 12.82 4.30
CA GLU A 105 -11.49 12.25 5.56
C GLU A 105 -10.80 12.88 6.78
N PHE A 106 -9.47 13.00 6.77
CA PHE A 106 -8.73 13.62 7.87
C PHE A 106 -9.02 15.12 8.00
N GLU A 107 -9.21 15.84 6.90
CA GLU A 107 -9.60 17.25 6.91
C GLU A 107 -11.01 17.43 7.50
N SER A 108 -11.94 16.53 7.18
CA SER A 108 -13.29 16.54 7.75
C SER A 108 -13.29 16.24 9.25
N GLU A 109 -12.49 15.25 9.68
CA GLU A 109 -12.30 14.94 11.11
C GLU A 109 -11.68 16.11 11.88
N MET A 110 -10.73 16.82 11.27
CA MET A 110 -10.14 18.02 11.86
C MET A 110 -11.18 19.13 12.06
N ILE A 111 -12.05 19.40 11.07
CA ILE A 111 -13.11 20.40 11.19
C ILE A 111 -14.05 20.04 12.35
N SER A 112 -14.48 18.78 12.45
CA SER A 112 -15.35 18.33 13.54
C SER A 112 -14.71 18.51 14.93
N LEU A 113 -13.40 18.25 15.05
CA LEU A 113 -12.66 18.49 16.30
C LEU A 113 -12.53 19.97 16.63
N GLU A 114 -12.36 20.84 15.63
CA GLU A 114 -12.31 22.29 15.80
C GLU A 114 -13.66 22.84 16.31
N GLU A 115 -14.76 22.41 15.71
CA GLU A 115 -16.13 22.75 16.15
C GLU A 115 -16.40 22.27 17.59
N GLU A 116 -15.96 21.06 17.94
CA GLU A 116 -16.12 20.54 19.30
C GLU A 116 -15.29 21.33 20.33
N ILE A 117 -14.08 21.77 19.97
CA ILE A 117 -13.25 22.62 20.84
C ILE A 117 -13.92 23.97 21.11
N GLU A 118 -14.62 24.53 20.12
CA GLU A 118 -15.40 25.76 20.25
C GLU A 118 -16.63 25.54 21.13
N ALA A 119 -17.40 24.47 20.91
CA ALA A 119 -18.52 24.11 21.78
C ALA A 119 -18.07 23.89 23.24
N LEU A 120 -16.93 23.24 23.45
CA LEU A 120 -16.33 23.07 24.77
C LEU A 120 -15.91 24.41 25.40
N HIS A 121 -15.44 25.36 24.59
CA HIS A 121 -15.12 26.70 25.08
C HIS A 121 -16.38 27.42 25.60
N ASP A 122 -17.50 27.30 24.90
CA ASP A 122 -18.76 27.91 25.33
C ASP A 122 -19.30 27.26 26.61
N LEU A 123 -19.23 25.92 26.70
CA LEU A 123 -19.62 25.17 27.90
C LEU A 123 -18.76 25.52 29.12
N LYS A 124 -17.47 25.88 28.91
CA LYS A 124 -16.58 26.30 30.00
C LYS A 124 -17.14 27.48 30.80
N GLY A 125 -17.77 28.44 30.12
CA GLY A 125 -18.38 29.61 30.76
C GLY A 125 -19.66 29.27 31.54
N GLN A 126 -20.38 28.23 31.10
CA GLN A 126 -21.64 27.79 31.72
C GLN A 126 -21.41 26.88 32.93
N PHE A 127 -20.27 26.17 32.99
CA PHE A 127 -19.97 25.19 34.04
C PHE A 127 -18.60 25.44 34.71
N PRO A 128 -18.48 26.48 35.57
CA PRO A 128 -17.21 26.85 36.22
C PRO A 128 -16.58 25.74 37.07
N ASP A 129 -17.41 24.90 37.69
CA ASP A 129 -16.97 23.82 38.59
C ASP A 129 -16.16 22.73 37.88
N ILE A 130 -16.34 22.58 36.56
CA ILE A 130 -15.62 21.60 35.74
C ILE A 130 -14.73 22.26 34.67
N GLN A 131 -14.52 23.58 34.73
CA GLN A 131 -13.77 24.34 33.73
C GLN A 131 -12.39 23.74 33.42
N PHE A 132 -11.71 23.21 34.45
CA PHE A 132 -10.38 22.63 34.29
C PHE A 132 -10.42 21.33 33.49
N LYS A 133 -11.44 20.48 33.72
CA LYS A 133 -11.64 19.25 32.95
C LYS A 133 -11.99 19.55 31.50
N ILE A 134 -12.83 20.57 31.27
CA ILE A 134 -13.17 21.05 29.93
C ILE A 134 -11.91 21.52 29.20
N GLU A 135 -11.05 22.30 29.87
CA GLU A 135 -9.79 22.76 29.28
C GLU A 135 -8.83 21.61 28.95
N GLN A 136 -8.72 20.61 29.84
CA GLN A 136 -7.94 19.40 29.57
C GLN A 136 -8.45 18.66 28.34
N LEU A 137 -9.77 18.52 28.18
CA LEU A 137 -10.38 17.88 27.03
C LEU A 137 -10.09 18.65 25.73
N ARG A 138 -10.20 19.98 25.74
CA ARG A 138 -9.83 20.84 24.60
C ARG A 138 -8.37 20.65 24.19
N GLN A 139 -7.47 20.57 25.16
CA GLN A 139 -6.04 20.31 24.90
C GLN A 139 -5.78 18.93 24.30
N MET A 140 -6.51 17.90 24.75
CA MET A 140 -6.41 16.55 24.16
C MET A 140 -6.84 16.57 22.70
N LYS A 141 -7.98 17.19 22.38
CA LYS A 141 -8.47 17.35 21.00
C LYS A 141 -7.54 18.17 20.11
N SER A 142 -6.93 19.23 20.66
CA SER A 142 -5.90 20.00 19.94
C SER A 142 -4.67 19.15 19.58
N LYS A 143 -4.30 18.19 20.41
CA LYS A 143 -3.22 17.23 20.08
C LYS A 143 -3.63 16.26 18.97
N GLU A 144 -4.89 15.82 18.96
CA GLU A 144 -5.45 14.99 17.88
C GLU A 144 -5.43 15.73 16.54
N ILE A 145 -5.85 17.00 16.51
CA ILE A 145 -5.75 17.87 15.33
C ILE A 145 -4.29 17.95 14.82
N ASN A 146 -3.32 18.14 15.72
CA ASN A 146 -1.91 18.16 15.33
C ASN A 146 -1.44 16.81 14.76
N SER A 147 -1.92 15.69 15.28
CA SER A 147 -1.65 14.36 14.72
C SER A 147 -2.21 14.23 13.30
N LEU A 148 -3.45 14.66 13.07
CA LEU A 148 -4.08 14.64 11.75
C LEU A 148 -3.33 15.53 10.75
N LYS A 149 -2.88 16.73 11.15
CA LYS A 149 -2.02 17.59 10.32
C LYS A 149 -0.74 16.89 9.85
N ILE A 150 -0.09 16.13 10.74
CA ILE A 150 1.11 15.36 10.39
C ILE A 150 0.78 14.27 9.36
N LYS A 151 -0.34 13.55 9.54
CA LYS A 151 -0.80 12.52 8.60
C LYS A 151 -1.11 13.12 7.22
N ILE A 152 -1.82 14.24 7.15
CA ILE A 152 -2.11 14.95 5.90
C ILE A 152 -0.81 15.39 5.21
N LYS A 153 0.16 15.93 5.97
CA LYS A 153 1.47 16.30 5.42
C LYS A 153 2.19 15.09 4.82
N ALA A 154 2.17 13.94 5.49
CA ALA A 154 2.75 12.71 4.97
C ALA A 154 2.07 12.24 3.67
N ILE A 155 0.73 12.31 3.61
CA ILE A 155 -0.02 12.00 2.38
C ILE A 155 0.37 12.95 1.24
N ASN A 156 0.41 14.26 1.48
CA ASN A 156 0.82 15.23 0.45
C ASN A 156 2.26 14.97 -0.02
N SER A 157 3.18 14.61 0.88
CA SER A 157 4.54 14.23 0.51
C SER A 157 4.58 12.98 -0.37
N LEU A 158 3.73 11.97 -0.09
CA LEU A 158 3.61 10.77 -0.93
C LEU A 158 3.00 11.10 -2.30
N ILE A 159 1.92 11.87 -2.34
CA ILE A 159 1.29 12.30 -3.60
C ILE A 159 2.29 13.05 -4.47
N ASN A 160 3.00 14.04 -3.90
CA ASN A 160 3.99 14.83 -4.64
C ASN A 160 5.20 14.02 -5.11
N TYR A 161 5.56 12.96 -4.39
CA TYR A 161 6.65 12.07 -4.79
C TYR A 161 6.24 11.09 -5.89
N CYS A 162 4.95 10.71 -5.92
CA CYS A 162 4.40 9.74 -6.86
C CYS A 162 3.74 10.38 -8.10
N SER A 163 3.55 11.70 -8.13
CA SER A 163 3.02 12.48 -9.27
C SER A 163 4.16 13.01 -10.14
#